data_AF-A0A137P3D7-F1
#
_entry.id   AF-A0A137P3D7-F1
#
_cell.length_a   1.000
_cell.length_b   1.000
_cell.length_c   1.000
_cell.angle_alpha   90.00
_cell.angle_beta   90.00
_cell.angle_gamma   90.00
#
_symmetry.space_group_name_H-M   'P 1'
#
loop_
_entity.id
_entity.type
_entity.pdbx_description
1 polymer ?
#
loop_
_entity_poly.entity_id
_entity_poly.type
_entity_poly.pdbx_seq_one_letter_code
_entity_poly.pdbx_strand_id
1 'polypeptide(L)'
;VKKLYLETTATDQKLIALAALGTTPHPELVQETLQFAISDAVRSQDLFRVFVYCGANPKGRRTTWSFTKSHWELLQTNFAQSLSSLSRILKASAGELSQHSDIEDIEQFFDGKDTKVFDMSLKQSLENVSVNSNWLSRDAEDVFKWLKSHEF
;
A
#
# COMPACT_ATOMS: atom_id res chain seq x y z
N VAL A 1 3.72 14.52 -14.22
CA VAL A 1 2.53 14.20 -13.39
C VAL A 1 2.45 15.04 -12.12
N LYS A 2 3.46 15.04 -11.23
CA LYS A 2 3.43 15.85 -9.98
C LYS A 2 3.15 17.34 -10.20
N LYS A 3 3.77 17.96 -11.22
CA LYS A 3 3.50 19.35 -11.62
C LYS A 3 2.01 19.60 -11.93
N LEU A 4 1.39 18.70 -12.72
CA LEU A 4 -0.04 18.79 -13.05
C LEU A 4 -0.92 18.77 -11.78
N TYR A 5 -0.62 17.90 -10.81
CA TYR A 5 -1.36 17.84 -9.55
C TYR A 5 -1.33 19.18 -8.77
N LEU A 6 -0.16 19.83 -8.75
CA LEU A 6 0.05 21.08 -8.04
C LEU A 6 -0.63 22.27 -8.72
N GLU A 7 -0.67 22.28 -10.05
CA GLU A 7 -1.18 23.41 -10.84
C GLU A 7 -2.68 23.32 -11.13
N THR A 8 -3.25 22.11 -11.23
CA THR A 8 -4.66 21.95 -11.57
C THR A 8 -5.58 22.29 -10.39
N THR A 9 -6.72 22.90 -10.69
CA THR A 9 -7.82 23.12 -9.74
C THR A 9 -8.90 22.04 -9.85
N ALA A 10 -8.89 21.26 -10.93
CA ALA A 10 -9.87 20.23 -11.22
C ALA A 10 -9.62 18.98 -10.36
N THR A 11 -10.61 18.59 -9.56
CA THR A 11 -10.45 17.51 -8.56
C THR A 11 -10.24 16.14 -9.21
N ASP A 12 -10.94 15.87 -10.30
CA ASP A 12 -10.74 14.66 -11.13
C ASP A 12 -9.30 14.55 -11.65
N GLN A 13 -8.73 15.63 -12.17
CA GLN A 13 -7.33 15.65 -12.63
C GLN A 13 -6.33 15.43 -11.49
N LYS A 14 -6.61 15.94 -10.30
CA LYS A 14 -5.80 15.63 -9.10
C LYS A 14 -5.83 14.15 -8.78
N LEU A 15 -7.01 13.53 -8.77
CA LEU A 15 -7.15 12.10 -8.48
C LEU A 15 -6.44 11.23 -9.53
N ILE A 16 -6.57 11.57 -10.82
CA ILE A 16 -5.86 10.90 -11.92
C ILE A 16 -4.34 11.05 -11.74
N ALA A 17 -3.86 12.23 -11.38
CA ALA A 17 -2.44 12.46 -11.15
C ALA A 17 -1.90 11.64 -9.96
N LEU A 18 -2.66 11.53 -8.85
CA LEU A 18 -2.27 10.69 -7.71
C LEU A 18 -2.20 9.21 -8.10
N ALA A 19 -3.15 8.72 -8.89
CA ALA A 19 -3.13 7.35 -9.41
C ALA A 19 -1.88 7.10 -10.26
N ALA A 20 -1.60 7.98 -11.22
CA ALA A 20 -0.46 7.86 -12.12
C ALA A 20 0.90 7.93 -11.38
N LEU A 21 1.01 8.70 -10.29
CA LEU A 21 2.22 8.72 -9.47
C LEU A 21 2.46 7.38 -8.76
N GLY A 22 1.42 6.75 -8.22
CA GLY A 22 1.54 5.47 -7.50
C GLY A 22 1.86 4.26 -8.39
N THR A 23 1.58 4.35 -9.69
CA THR A 23 1.84 3.28 -10.68
C THR A 23 3.24 3.36 -11.32
N THR A 24 4.15 4.17 -10.78
CA THR A 24 5.51 4.29 -11.33
C THR A 24 6.27 2.95 -11.34
N PRO A 25 6.99 2.60 -12.42
CA PRO A 25 7.80 1.38 -12.45
C PRO A 25 9.12 1.52 -11.66
N HIS A 26 9.45 2.73 -11.22
CA HIS A 26 10.69 3.11 -10.54
C HIS A 26 10.50 3.09 -9.01
N PRO A 27 11.08 2.12 -8.29
CA PRO A 27 10.90 1.98 -6.83
C PRO A 27 11.32 3.24 -6.04
N GLU A 28 12.35 3.94 -6.49
CA GLU A 28 12.82 5.21 -5.90
C GLU A 28 11.75 6.30 -5.95
N LEU A 29 10.98 6.36 -7.04
CA LEU A 29 9.88 7.32 -7.19
C LEU A 29 8.65 6.93 -6.35
N VAL A 30 8.51 5.67 -5.95
CA VAL A 30 7.46 5.24 -5.02
C VAL A 30 7.66 5.91 -3.66
N GLN A 31 8.89 5.94 -3.16
CA GLN A 31 9.21 6.59 -1.89
C GLN A 31 8.96 8.11 -1.97
N GLU A 32 9.39 8.76 -3.05
CA GLU A 32 9.10 10.19 -3.26
C GLU A 32 7.60 10.48 -3.35
N THR A 33 6.83 9.57 -3.96
CA THR A 33 5.38 9.66 -4.09
C THR A 33 4.69 9.52 -2.74
N LEU A 34 5.14 8.59 -1.89
CA LEU A 34 4.63 8.42 -0.53
C LEU A 34 5.00 9.63 0.36
N GLN A 35 6.22 10.15 0.24
CA GLN A 35 6.64 11.37 0.94
C GLN A 35 5.80 12.58 0.53
N PHE A 36 5.51 12.70 -0.77
CA PHE A 36 4.63 13.74 -1.28
C PHE A 36 3.21 13.60 -0.73
N ALA A 37 2.69 12.37 -0.63
CA ALA A 37 1.35 12.10 -0.11
C ALA A 37 1.16 12.56 1.33
N ILE A 38 2.18 12.38 2.20
CA ILE A 38 2.11 12.78 3.61
C ILE A 38 2.50 14.25 3.86
N SER A 39 2.82 15.01 2.81
CA SER A 39 3.12 16.44 2.90
C SER A 39 1.85 17.30 2.88
N ASP A 40 1.95 18.56 3.30
CA ASP A 40 0.84 19.53 3.28
C ASP A 40 0.30 19.83 1.87
N ALA A 41 1.01 19.42 0.81
CA ALA A 41 0.57 19.60 -0.56
C ALA A 41 -0.60 18.67 -0.94
N VAL A 42 -0.78 17.55 -0.24
CA VAL A 42 -1.85 16.58 -0.49
C VAL A 42 -2.88 16.65 0.64
N ARG A 43 -4.16 16.78 0.27
CA ARG A 43 -5.24 16.82 1.25
C ARG A 43 -5.29 15.50 2.01
N SER A 44 -5.42 15.57 3.33
CA SER A 44 -5.46 14.38 4.20
C SER A 44 -6.49 13.34 3.76
N GLN A 45 -7.66 13.77 3.28
CA GLN A 45 -8.71 12.86 2.78
C GLN A 45 -8.32 12.06 1.52
N ASP A 46 -7.34 12.53 0.73
CA ASP A 46 -6.92 11.90 -0.53
C ASP A 46 -5.61 11.09 -0.37
N LEU A 47 -4.87 11.32 0.70
CA LEU A 47 -3.58 10.69 0.99
C LEU A 47 -3.67 9.15 0.96
N PHE A 48 -4.73 8.56 1.53
CA PHE A 48 -4.89 7.09 1.55
C PHE A 48 -4.88 6.48 0.14
N ARG A 49 -5.33 7.22 -0.88
CA ARG A 49 -5.38 6.74 -2.27
C ARG A 49 -3.98 6.47 -2.80
N VAL A 50 -3.00 7.30 -2.45
CA VAL A 50 -1.62 7.10 -2.87
C VAL A 50 -1.08 5.77 -2.32
N PHE A 51 -1.38 5.45 -1.06
CA PHE A 51 -1.00 4.16 -0.47
C PHE A 51 -1.66 2.98 -1.19
N VAL A 52 -2.93 3.11 -1.60
CA VAL A 52 -3.62 2.09 -2.42
C VAL A 52 -2.89 1.85 -3.73
N TYR A 53 -2.53 2.91 -4.46
CA TYR A 53 -1.86 2.75 -5.76
C TYR A 53 -0.43 2.24 -5.63
N CYS A 54 0.36 2.77 -4.69
CA CYS A 54 1.72 2.31 -4.43
C CYS A 54 1.77 0.88 -3.87
N GLY A 55 0.78 0.51 -3.03
CA GLY A 55 0.63 -0.82 -2.44
C GLY A 55 0.23 -1.88 -3.45
N ALA A 56 -0.66 -1.57 -4.40
CA ALA A 56 -1.02 -2.48 -5.48
C ALA A 56 0.13 -2.69 -6.49
N ASN A 57 1.00 -1.69 -6.66
CA ASN A 57 2.13 -1.73 -7.58
C ASN A 57 3.13 -2.85 -7.20
N PRO A 58 3.39 -3.86 -8.07
CA PRO A 58 4.34 -4.92 -7.79
C PRO A 58 5.77 -4.43 -7.46
N LYS A 59 6.18 -3.29 -8.04
CA LYS A 59 7.48 -2.66 -7.77
C LYS A 59 7.47 -1.76 -6.53
N GLY A 60 6.28 -1.39 -6.02
CA GLY A 60 6.09 -0.44 -4.93
C GLY A 60 5.59 -1.03 -3.61
N ARG A 61 4.96 -2.21 -3.62
CA ARG A 61 4.28 -2.77 -2.43
C ARG A 61 5.18 -2.91 -1.21
N ARG A 62 6.41 -3.40 -1.43
CA ARG A 62 7.43 -3.54 -0.37
C ARG A 62 7.86 -2.19 0.20
N THR A 63 8.16 -1.24 -0.67
CA THR A 63 8.51 0.14 -0.29
C THR A 63 7.36 0.80 0.48
N THR A 64 6.12 0.55 0.06
CA THR A 64 4.91 1.09 0.70
C THR A 64 4.73 0.56 2.12
N TRP A 65 4.94 -0.75 2.33
CA TRP A 65 4.93 -1.32 3.67
C TRP A 65 6.06 -0.77 4.56
N SER A 66 7.29 -0.78 4.07
CA SER A 66 8.44 -0.22 4.80
C SER A 66 8.21 1.25 5.18
N PHE A 67 7.71 2.06 4.24
CA PHE A 67 7.39 3.46 4.49
C PHE A 67 6.29 3.61 5.55
N THR A 68 5.26 2.77 5.50
CA THR A 68 4.18 2.74 6.49
C THR A 68 4.73 2.47 7.89
N LYS A 69 5.62 1.48 8.04
CA LYS A 69 6.28 1.19 9.32
C LYS A 69 7.08 2.38 9.83
N SER A 70 7.89 3.01 8.97
CA SER A 70 8.74 4.14 9.34
C SER A 70 7.98 5.42 9.71
N HIS A 71 6.75 5.60 9.20
CA HIS A 71 5.94 6.80 9.44
C HIS A 71 4.66 6.51 10.24
N TRP A 72 4.61 5.37 10.93
CA TRP A 72 3.37 4.88 11.52
C TRP A 72 2.75 5.83 12.54
N GLU A 73 3.56 6.48 13.38
CA GLU A 73 3.07 7.45 14.37
C GLU A 73 2.42 8.68 13.71
N LEU A 74 3.04 9.18 12.64
CA LEU A 74 2.50 10.28 11.85
C LEU A 74 1.19 9.88 11.17
N LEU A 75 1.15 8.67 10.58
CA LEU A 75 -0.06 8.15 9.94
C LEU A 75 -1.18 7.97 10.95
N GLN A 76 -0.90 7.40 12.12
CA GLN A 76 -1.87 7.31 13.20
C GLN A 76 -2.39 8.69 13.60
N THR A 77 -1.51 9.69 13.75
CA THR A 77 -1.90 11.05 14.16
C THR A 77 -2.77 11.73 13.09
N ASN A 78 -2.35 11.70 11.83
CA ASN A 78 -3.05 12.33 10.71
C ASN A 78 -4.39 11.65 10.40
N PHE A 79 -4.53 10.37 10.73
CA PHE A 79 -5.73 9.59 10.47
C PHE A 79 -6.51 9.19 11.71
N ALA A 80 -6.14 9.66 12.90
CA ALA A 80 -6.84 9.38 14.15
C ALA A 80 -8.33 9.77 14.06
N GLN A 81 -8.64 10.84 13.30
CA GLN A 81 -10.01 11.33 13.11
C GLN A 81 -10.77 10.63 11.98
N SER A 82 -10.10 9.83 11.14
CA SER A 82 -10.72 9.01 10.09
C SER A 82 -10.29 7.56 10.23
N LEU A 83 -10.99 6.84 11.11
CA LEU A 83 -10.80 5.40 11.34
C LEU A 83 -10.79 4.62 10.01
N SER A 84 -11.63 5.04 9.06
CA SER A 84 -11.73 4.41 7.74
C SER A 84 -10.50 4.63 6.84
N SER A 85 -9.72 5.70 7.04
CA SER A 85 -8.52 5.97 6.25
C SER A 85 -7.34 5.15 6.74
N LEU A 86 -7.14 5.05 8.06
CA LEU A 86 -6.04 4.25 8.63
C LEU A 86 -6.19 2.76 8.27
N SER A 87 -7.41 2.22 8.39
CA SER A 87 -7.70 0.84 7.96
C SER A 87 -7.45 0.62 6.47
N ARG A 88 -7.72 1.61 5.60
CA ARG A 88 -7.43 1.52 4.16
C ARG A 88 -5.93 1.55 3.89
N ILE A 89 -5.18 2.41 4.58
CA ILE A 89 -3.72 2.48 4.46
C ILE A 89 -3.09 1.14 4.88
N LEU A 90 -3.52 0.58 6.01
CA LEU A 90 -3.03 -0.71 6.50
C LEU A 90 -3.28 -1.83 5.49
N LYS A 91 -4.51 -1.95 4.99
CA LYS A 91 -4.84 -2.95 3.97
C LYS A 91 -4.02 -2.78 2.70
N ALA A 92 -3.88 -1.54 2.23
CA ALA A 92 -3.15 -1.23 1.01
C ALA A 92 -1.64 -1.52 1.13
N SER A 93 -1.05 -1.25 2.29
CA SER A 93 0.39 -1.41 2.46
C SER A 93 0.78 -2.84 2.84
N ALA A 94 0.03 -3.47 3.75
CA ALA A 94 0.36 -4.79 4.29
C ALA A 94 -0.36 -5.93 3.56
N GLY A 95 -1.64 -5.75 3.19
CA GLY A 95 -2.49 -6.82 2.66
C GLY A 95 -2.15 -7.29 1.24
N GLU A 96 -1.38 -6.50 0.48
CA GLU A 96 -0.93 -6.84 -0.88
C GLU A 96 0.40 -7.63 -0.90
N LEU A 97 0.97 -7.90 0.28
CA LEU A 97 2.17 -8.71 0.44
C LEU A 97 1.85 -10.20 0.23
N SER A 98 2.90 -11.02 0.04
CA SER A 98 2.72 -12.36 -0.54
C SER A 98 3.76 -13.38 -0.15
N GLN A 99 4.63 -13.10 0.82
CA GLN A 99 5.59 -14.06 1.37
C GLN A 99 5.16 -14.47 2.78
N HIS A 100 5.46 -15.70 3.19
CA HIS A 100 5.16 -16.15 4.55
C HIS A 100 5.85 -15.29 5.62
N SER A 101 7.08 -14.83 5.35
CA SER A 101 7.83 -13.90 6.23
C SER A 101 7.11 -12.56 6.45
N ASP A 102 6.17 -12.19 5.59
CA ASP A 102 5.45 -10.92 5.72
C ASP A 102 4.44 -10.97 6.86
N ILE A 103 3.88 -12.14 7.13
CA ILE A 103 2.98 -12.38 8.26
C ILE A 103 3.74 -12.10 9.55
N GLU A 104 4.92 -12.71 9.70
CA GLU A 104 5.79 -12.53 10.88
C GLU A 104 6.19 -11.07 11.07
N ASP A 105 6.58 -10.38 9.98
CA ASP A 105 6.96 -8.97 10.03
C ASP A 105 5.78 -8.04 10.40
N ILE A 106 4.57 -8.34 9.93
CA ILE A 106 3.35 -7.58 10.29
C ILE A 106 2.99 -7.82 11.76
N GLU A 107 2.98 -9.07 12.21
CA GLU A 107 2.68 -9.44 13.60
C GLU A 107 3.69 -8.80 14.56
N GLN A 108 4.99 -8.93 14.27
CA GLN A 108 6.04 -8.32 15.08
C GLN A 108 5.93 -6.80 15.11
N PHE A 109 5.59 -6.16 13.99
CA PHE A 109 5.43 -4.71 13.96
C PHE A 109 4.29 -4.24 14.88
N PHE A 110 3.18 -4.98 14.93
CA PHE A 110 2.01 -4.63 15.74
C PHE A 110 2.03 -5.20 17.16
N ASP A 111 3.00 -6.04 17.50
CA ASP A 111 3.16 -6.54 18.86
C ASP A 111 3.27 -5.39 19.88
N GLY A 112 2.50 -5.52 20.96
CA GLY A 112 2.39 -4.49 22.01
C GLY A 112 1.73 -3.15 21.61
N LYS A 113 1.25 -2.96 20.37
CA LYS A 113 0.55 -1.72 19.96
C LYS A 113 -0.96 -1.82 20.23
N ASP A 114 -1.62 -0.68 20.50
CA ASP A 114 -3.08 -0.64 20.54
C ASP A 114 -3.65 -0.71 19.12
N THR A 115 -4.28 -1.84 18.80
CA THR A 115 -4.86 -2.10 17.49
C THR A 115 -6.38 -1.97 17.47
N LYS A 116 -7.04 -1.60 18.57
CA LYS A 116 -8.53 -1.64 18.68
C LYS A 116 -9.25 -0.92 17.54
N VAL A 117 -8.68 0.19 17.08
CA VAL A 117 -9.23 1.02 15.98
C VAL A 117 -9.21 0.30 14.63
N PHE A 118 -8.24 -0.57 14.39
CA PHE A 118 -7.97 -1.17 13.08
C PHE A 118 -7.77 -2.70 13.15
N ASP A 119 -8.15 -3.35 14.25
CA ASP A 119 -7.99 -4.79 14.51
C ASP A 119 -8.58 -5.64 13.38
N MET A 120 -9.80 -5.33 12.93
CA MET A 120 -10.43 -6.02 11.82
C MET A 120 -9.63 -5.87 10.51
N SER A 121 -9.12 -4.67 10.21
CA SER A 121 -8.28 -4.46 9.02
C SER A 121 -6.92 -5.15 9.13
N LEU A 122 -6.36 -5.26 10.34
CA LEU A 122 -5.11 -6.00 10.57
C LEU A 122 -5.32 -7.50 10.31
N LYS A 123 -6.36 -8.09 10.90
CA LYS A 123 -6.74 -9.50 10.67
C LYS A 123 -6.97 -9.80 9.19
N GLN A 124 -7.73 -8.95 8.51
CA GLN A 124 -7.97 -9.10 7.06
C GLN A 124 -6.69 -8.96 6.24
N SER A 125 -5.75 -8.09 6.64
CA SER A 125 -4.47 -7.96 5.94
C SER A 125 -3.62 -9.23 6.11
N LEU A 126 -3.53 -9.77 7.32
CA LEU A 126 -2.84 -11.05 7.59
C LEU A 126 -3.48 -12.21 6.83
N GLU A 127 -4.81 -12.27 6.78
CA GLU A 127 -5.54 -13.28 6.00
C GLU A 127 -5.23 -13.16 4.50
N ASN A 128 -5.26 -11.95 3.94
CA ASN A 128 -4.90 -11.73 2.53
C ASN A 128 -3.46 -12.18 2.23
N VAL A 129 -2.50 -11.85 3.08
CA VAL A 129 -1.10 -12.27 2.91
C VAL A 129 -0.98 -13.80 2.98
N SER A 130 -1.71 -14.45 3.89
CA SER A 130 -1.79 -15.91 3.97
C SER A 130 -2.36 -16.53 2.68
N VAL A 131 -3.45 -15.98 2.16
CA VAL A 131 -4.04 -16.42 0.88
C VAL A 131 -3.04 -16.24 -0.28
N ASN A 132 -2.40 -15.08 -0.37
CA ASN A 132 -1.45 -14.76 -1.44
C ASN A 132 -0.21 -15.67 -1.40
N SER A 133 0.35 -15.90 -0.21
CA SER A 133 1.52 -16.77 -0.02
C SER A 133 1.19 -18.23 -0.32
N ASN A 134 0.04 -18.72 0.14
CA ASN A 134 -0.41 -20.08 -0.18
C ASN A 134 -0.69 -20.26 -1.67
N TRP A 135 -1.29 -19.26 -2.33
CA TRP A 135 -1.51 -19.29 -3.77
C TRP A 135 -0.18 -19.35 -4.53
N LEU A 136 0.80 -18.51 -4.17
CA LEU A 136 2.12 -18.56 -4.81
C LEU A 136 2.82 -19.89 -4.60
N SER A 137 2.80 -20.43 -3.37
CA SER A 137 3.43 -21.72 -3.06
C SER A 137 2.79 -22.89 -3.80
N ARG A 138 1.47 -22.85 -4.02
CA ARG A 138 0.71 -23.94 -4.66
C ARG A 138 0.70 -23.84 -6.18
N ASP A 139 0.43 -22.65 -6.72
CA ASP A 139 -0.01 -22.48 -8.12
C ASP A 139 1.04 -21.79 -9.01
N ALA A 140 2.08 -21.16 -8.45
CA ALA A 140 3.00 -20.34 -9.26
C ALA A 140 3.75 -21.15 -10.33
N GLU A 141 4.17 -22.38 -10.03
CA GLU A 141 4.88 -23.23 -10.98
C GLU A 141 3.95 -23.68 -12.13
N ASP A 142 2.70 -24.03 -11.81
CA ASP A 142 1.71 -24.45 -12.80
C ASP A 142 1.32 -23.31 -13.73
N VAL A 143 1.11 -22.11 -13.18
CA VAL A 143 0.87 -20.90 -13.97
C VAL A 143 2.07 -20.58 -14.86
N PHE A 144 3.29 -20.68 -14.34
CA PHE A 144 4.51 -20.45 -15.12
C PHE A 144 4.64 -21.43 -16.29
N LYS A 145 4.39 -22.73 -16.06
CA LYS A 145 4.40 -23.75 -17.12
C LYS A 145 3.34 -23.49 -18.18
N TRP A 146 2.13 -23.10 -17.77
CA TRP A 146 1.03 -22.78 -18.68
C TRP A 146 1.36 -21.55 -19.53
N LEU A 147 1.90 -20.49 -18.95
CA LEU A 147 2.33 -19.29 -19.71
C LEU A 147 3.39 -19.65 -20.75
N LYS A 148 4.42 -20.40 -20.34
CA LYS A 148 5.49 -20.84 -21.24
C LYS A 148 4.99 -21.71 -22.39
N SER A 149 3.98 -22.57 -22.16
CA SER A 149 3.40 -23.40 -23.22
C SER A 149 2.53 -22.62 -24.21
N HIS A 150 2.19 -21.37 -23.90
CA HIS A 150 1.39 -20.47 -24.75
C HIS A 150 2.18 -19.24 -25.23
N GLU A 151 3.51 -19.33 -25.22
CA GLU A 151 4.43 -18.30 -25.74
C GLU A 151 4.34 -16.94 -25.02
N PHE A 152 4.02 -16.96 -23.72
CA PHE A 152 4.15 -15.82 -22.81
C PHE A 152 5.42 -15.90 -21.95
#